data_AF-A0AAV7HKF0-F1
#
_entry.id   AF-A0AAV7HKF0-F1
#
_cell.length_a   1.000
_cell.length_b   1.000
_cell.length_c   1.000
_cell.angle_alpha   90.00
_cell.angle_beta   90.00
_cell.angle_gamma   90.00
#
_symmetry.space_group_name_H-M   'P 1'
#
loop_
_entity.id
_entity.type
_entity.pdbx_description
1 polymer ?
#
loop_
_entity_poly.entity_id
_entity_poly.type
_entity_poly.pdbx_seq_one_letter_code
_entity_poly.pdbx_strand_id
1 'polypeptide(L)'
;MEVHLKELFTRFQEQFSSGPGLGPTSGTCLLKVEGIPTAFIKSLFRASAALYRTEPWKRLRPCHLFGVRIGKEFDWPGKKQPFPCAQFIGGDGGDLGFHMFKSDLDAQKMSGLSETSVPTDVELLRVMFMPESLLLPSTKRMIRTLSVDAEAGDKFPIIDVARRTSTGNRFRNPTAEELRYVYAFMKAITLVHPFLQFADNALSGKRRVMKFEPFIETVDVQWPPELPRAGELVAVTISHPPGQVYQEKKLNAQNSMQAAKHVEEEEEEILQ
;
A
#
# COMPACT_ATOMS: atom_id res chain seq x y z
N MET A 1 -5.13 4.46 -40.86
CA MET A 1 -4.57 3.23 -40.27
C MET A 1 -5.69 2.21 -40.27
N GLU A 2 -5.58 1.14 -41.05
CA GLU A 2 -6.62 0.10 -41.15
C GLU A 2 -6.98 -0.45 -39.76
N VAL A 3 -8.27 -0.70 -39.53
CA VAL A 3 -8.82 -1.23 -38.28
C VAL A 3 -8.10 -2.51 -37.87
N HIS A 4 -7.77 -3.35 -38.86
CA HIS A 4 -7.08 -4.61 -38.68
C HIS A 4 -5.64 -4.44 -38.16
N LEU A 5 -4.91 -3.43 -38.66
CA LEU A 5 -3.56 -3.08 -38.20
C LEU A 5 -3.58 -2.56 -36.77
N LYS A 6 -4.56 -1.73 -36.40
CA LYS A 6 -4.73 -1.31 -35.00
C LYS A 6 -4.99 -2.49 -34.08
N GLU A 7 -5.82 -3.43 -34.50
CA GLU A 7 -6.14 -4.62 -33.71
C GLU A 7 -4.93 -5.54 -33.56
N LEU A 8 -4.14 -5.71 -34.63
CA LEU A 8 -2.89 -6.46 -34.63
C LEU A 8 -1.83 -5.80 -33.73
N PHE A 9 -1.68 -4.47 -33.79
CA PHE A 9 -0.77 -3.73 -32.91
C PHE A 9 -1.22 -3.76 -31.45
N THR A 10 -2.53 -3.74 -31.20
CA THR A 10 -3.08 -3.86 -29.84
C THR A 10 -2.79 -5.24 -29.28
N ARG A 11 -3.06 -6.31 -30.04
CA ARG A 11 -2.75 -7.70 -29.66
C ARG A 11 -1.25 -7.95 -29.52
N PHE A 12 -0.43 -7.35 -30.38
CA PHE A 12 1.03 -7.43 -30.29
C PHE A 12 1.56 -6.73 -29.03
N GLN A 13 1.01 -5.55 -28.70
CA GLN A 13 1.35 -4.84 -27.47
C GLN A 13 0.88 -5.60 -26.22
N GLU A 14 -0.23 -6.31 -26.29
CA GLU A 14 -0.73 -7.22 -25.24
C GLU A 14 0.13 -8.50 -25.11
N GLN A 15 0.66 -9.04 -26.20
CA GLN A 15 1.40 -10.31 -26.22
C GLN A 15 2.89 -10.21 -25.90
N PHE A 16 3.57 -9.11 -26.26
CA PHE A 16 5.04 -9.03 -26.25
C PHE A 16 5.64 -8.00 -25.30
N SER A 17 4.82 -7.45 -24.40
CA SER A 17 5.29 -6.52 -23.39
C SER A 17 5.78 -7.30 -22.16
N SER A 18 7.05 -7.72 -22.19
CA SER A 18 7.68 -8.69 -21.28
C SER A 18 8.19 -8.09 -19.95
N GLY A 19 8.00 -8.85 -18.87
CA GLY A 19 8.79 -8.84 -17.64
C GLY A 19 8.83 -10.28 -17.05
N PRO A 20 9.84 -10.68 -16.26
CA PRO A 20 10.04 -12.09 -15.91
C PRO A 20 9.03 -12.56 -14.85
N GLY A 21 8.22 -13.57 -15.18
CA GLY A 21 7.33 -14.26 -14.23
C GLY A 21 5.82 -14.03 -14.44
N LEU A 22 5.25 -14.69 -15.46
CA LEU A 22 3.84 -15.13 -15.49
C LEU A 22 2.73 -14.07 -15.73
N GLY A 23 2.77 -13.37 -16.87
CA GLY A 23 1.56 -12.80 -17.48
C GLY A 23 1.79 -11.55 -18.35
N PRO A 24 0.81 -11.15 -19.18
CA PRO A 24 0.89 -9.91 -19.94
C PRO A 24 1.14 -8.75 -18.97
N THR A 25 2.10 -7.88 -19.27
CA THR A 25 2.17 -6.61 -18.55
C THR A 25 0.87 -5.84 -18.79
N SER A 26 0.49 -5.02 -17.82
CA SER A 26 -0.87 -4.48 -17.72
C SER A 26 -1.30 -3.58 -18.90
N GLY A 27 -0.39 -3.20 -19.80
CA GLY A 27 -0.67 -2.30 -20.93
C GLY A 27 -1.18 -0.92 -20.49
N THR A 28 -1.19 -0.67 -19.18
CA THR A 28 -1.74 0.52 -18.55
C THR A 28 -0.79 1.68 -18.75
N CYS A 29 -1.36 2.88 -18.72
CA CYS A 29 -0.63 4.12 -18.81
C CYS A 29 -1.41 5.16 -18.03
N LEU A 30 -0.78 5.73 -17.01
CA LEU A 30 -1.44 6.73 -16.16
C LEU A 30 -1.84 7.99 -16.95
N LEU A 31 -1.18 8.29 -18.07
CA LEU A 31 -1.60 9.36 -18.99
C LEU A 31 -2.94 9.09 -19.69
N LYS A 32 -3.44 7.85 -19.67
CA LYS A 32 -4.74 7.47 -20.25
C LYS A 32 -5.87 7.46 -19.20
N VAL A 33 -5.60 7.83 -17.96
CA VAL A 33 -6.62 7.89 -16.91
C VAL A 33 -7.40 9.19 -17.05
N GLU A 34 -8.71 9.08 -17.17
CA GLU A 34 -9.58 10.25 -17.27
C GLU A 34 -9.71 10.97 -15.93
N GLY A 35 -9.80 12.30 -15.98
CA GLY A 35 -10.07 13.12 -14.79
C GLY A 35 -8.88 13.36 -13.86
N ILE A 36 -7.66 12.93 -14.22
CA ILE A 36 -6.44 13.26 -13.45
C ILE A 36 -5.55 14.26 -14.20
N PRO A 37 -5.07 15.32 -13.53
CA PRO A 37 -4.06 16.19 -14.10
C PRO A 37 -2.70 15.47 -14.16
N THR A 38 -1.94 15.71 -15.21
CA THR A 38 -0.58 15.16 -15.36
C THR A 38 0.35 15.55 -14.21
N ALA A 39 0.15 16.73 -13.63
CA ALA A 39 0.92 17.17 -12.46
C ALA A 39 0.60 16.33 -11.20
N PHE A 40 -0.63 15.80 -11.06
CA PHE A 40 -0.95 14.85 -10.00
C PHE A 40 -0.21 13.51 -10.17
N ILE A 41 0.02 13.07 -11.43
CA ILE A 41 0.87 11.89 -11.70
C ILE A 41 2.29 12.12 -11.17
N LYS A 42 2.85 13.34 -11.28
CA LYS A 42 4.14 13.66 -10.66
C LYS A 42 4.09 13.53 -9.13
N SER A 43 3.03 14.07 -8.52
CA SER A 43 2.79 13.95 -7.07
C SER A 43 2.67 12.49 -6.61
N LEU A 44 2.06 11.61 -7.42
CA LEU A 44 2.06 10.16 -7.18
C LEU A 44 3.47 9.56 -7.19
N PHE A 45 4.26 9.84 -8.24
CA PHE A 45 5.64 9.35 -8.34
C PHE A 45 6.50 9.81 -7.15
N ARG A 46 6.34 11.07 -6.71
CA ARG A 46 7.00 11.60 -5.50
C ARG A 46 6.63 10.82 -4.25
N ALA A 47 5.33 10.58 -4.04
CA ALA A 47 4.85 9.82 -2.88
C ALA A 47 5.34 8.37 -2.91
N SER A 48 5.31 7.72 -4.08
CA SER A 48 5.86 6.37 -4.26
C SER A 48 7.35 6.32 -3.96
N ALA A 49 8.12 7.29 -4.43
CA ALA A 49 9.55 7.32 -4.19
C ALA A 49 9.92 7.67 -2.74
N ALA A 50 9.11 8.49 -2.06
CA ALA A 50 9.26 8.73 -0.63
C ALA A 50 9.07 7.43 0.15
N LEU A 51 8.02 6.66 -0.15
CA LEU A 51 7.79 5.33 0.42
C LEU A 51 8.92 4.35 0.08
N TYR A 52 9.43 4.39 -1.15
CA TYR A 52 10.51 3.50 -1.55
C TYR A 52 11.78 3.71 -0.72
N ARG A 53 12.15 4.98 -0.51
CA ARG A 53 13.35 5.38 0.25
C ARG A 53 13.32 5.02 1.73
N THR A 54 12.15 4.86 2.32
CA THR A 54 12.03 4.42 3.72
C THR A 54 12.16 2.89 3.87
N GLU A 55 12.36 2.17 2.76
CA GLU A 55 12.67 0.74 2.69
C GLU A 55 11.72 -0.15 3.51
N PRO A 56 10.39 0.01 3.40
CA PRO A 56 9.42 -0.75 4.20
C PRO A 56 9.60 -2.27 4.07
N TRP A 57 9.99 -2.76 2.88
CA TRP A 57 10.22 -4.18 2.61
C TRP A 57 11.42 -4.79 3.33
N LYS A 58 12.26 -4.01 4.02
CA LYS A 58 13.25 -4.60 4.94
C LYS A 58 12.58 -5.29 6.13
N ARG A 59 11.42 -4.78 6.55
CA ARG A 59 10.68 -5.20 7.75
C ARG A 59 9.33 -5.83 7.44
N LEU A 60 8.62 -5.28 6.44
CA LEU A 60 7.33 -5.79 5.98
C LEU A 60 7.50 -6.99 5.06
N ARG A 61 6.55 -7.91 5.13
CA ARG A 61 6.51 -9.21 4.44
C ARG A 61 5.07 -9.47 3.96
N PRO A 62 4.85 -10.40 3.00
CA PRO A 62 3.52 -10.69 2.46
C PRO A 62 2.45 -11.03 3.50
N CYS A 63 2.81 -11.56 4.66
CA CYS A 63 1.87 -11.84 5.74
C CYS A 63 1.30 -10.59 6.45
N HIS A 64 1.85 -9.40 6.22
CA HIS A 64 1.43 -8.17 6.92
C HIS A 64 0.31 -7.46 6.16
N LEU A 65 -0.91 -7.63 6.69
CA LEU A 65 -2.12 -6.97 6.21
C LEU A 65 -2.44 -5.75 7.08
N PHE A 66 -2.82 -4.64 6.45
CA PHE A 66 -3.14 -3.37 7.09
C PHE A 66 -4.59 -2.98 6.82
N GLY A 67 -5.27 -2.48 7.84
CA GLY A 67 -6.53 -1.75 7.66
C GLY A 67 -6.25 -0.31 7.26
N VAL A 68 -7.03 0.23 6.33
CA VAL A 68 -6.86 1.57 5.78
C VAL A 68 -8.20 2.31 5.79
N ARG A 69 -8.19 3.53 6.32
CA ARG A 69 -9.34 4.45 6.30
C ARG A 69 -8.87 5.86 5.97
N ILE A 70 -9.41 6.46 4.92
CA ILE A 70 -8.97 7.78 4.42
C ILE A 70 -10.17 8.72 4.44
N GLY A 71 -10.19 9.68 5.37
CA GLY A 71 -11.34 10.55 5.57
C GLY A 71 -12.61 9.79 5.95
N LYS A 72 -13.78 10.36 5.65
CA LYS A 72 -15.09 9.77 5.92
C LYS A 72 -15.60 9.00 4.71
N GLU A 73 -16.49 8.02 4.91
CA GLU A 73 -17.04 7.22 3.80
C GLU A 73 -17.78 8.07 2.76
N PHE A 74 -18.46 9.12 3.22
CA PHE A 74 -19.19 10.07 2.37
C PHE A 74 -18.29 11.03 1.58
N ASP A 75 -16.98 11.05 1.84
CA ASP A 75 -16.02 11.76 0.98
C ASP A 75 -15.77 11.02 -0.35
N TRP A 76 -16.19 9.76 -0.45
CA TRP A 76 -15.94 8.89 -1.59
C TRP A 76 -17.20 8.66 -2.45
N PRO A 77 -17.06 8.52 -3.77
CA PRO A 77 -18.18 8.16 -4.63
C PRO A 77 -18.83 6.84 -4.18
N GLY A 78 -20.16 6.81 -4.17
CA GLY A 78 -20.91 5.66 -3.65
C GLY A 78 -20.91 5.55 -2.13
N LYS A 79 -20.41 6.56 -1.40
CA LYS A 79 -20.36 6.62 0.07
C LYS A 79 -19.63 5.42 0.68
N LYS A 80 -18.57 4.96 0.01
CA LYS A 80 -17.79 3.79 0.44
C LYS A 80 -16.32 3.97 0.08
N GLN A 81 -15.44 3.63 1.03
CA GLN A 81 -13.99 3.63 0.82
C GLN A 81 -13.60 2.59 -0.25
N PRO A 82 -12.79 2.95 -1.27
CA PRO A 82 -12.37 2.04 -2.33
C PRO A 82 -11.64 0.78 -1.84
N PHE A 83 -10.69 0.94 -0.91
CA PHE A 83 -9.79 -0.13 -0.49
C PHE A 83 -9.55 -0.13 1.03
N PRO A 84 -10.38 -0.83 1.82
CA PRO A 84 -10.22 -0.89 3.27
C PRO A 84 -8.98 -1.67 3.74
N CYS A 85 -8.33 -2.43 2.86
CA CYS A 85 -7.20 -3.28 3.20
C CYS A 85 -6.01 -3.06 2.25
N ALA A 86 -4.80 -3.10 2.80
CA ALA A 86 -3.55 -3.07 2.03
C ALA A 86 -2.54 -4.11 2.54
N GLN A 87 -1.80 -4.74 1.63
CA GLN A 87 -0.80 -5.77 1.92
C GLN A 87 0.48 -5.50 1.15
N PHE A 88 1.60 -5.42 1.85
CA PHE A 88 2.90 -5.35 1.19
C PHE A 88 3.24 -6.72 0.60
N ILE A 89 3.85 -6.73 -0.59
CA ILE A 89 4.34 -7.94 -1.24
C ILE A 89 5.84 -7.84 -1.52
N GLY A 90 6.47 -8.99 -1.70
CA GLY A 90 7.93 -9.10 -1.76
C GLY A 90 8.59 -8.87 -0.39
N GLY A 91 9.89 -8.55 -0.41
CA GLY A 91 10.72 -8.46 0.79
C GLY A 91 11.34 -9.80 1.24
N ASP A 92 11.00 -10.89 0.56
CA ASP A 92 11.53 -12.25 0.70
C ASP A 92 12.24 -12.75 -0.58
N GLY A 93 12.51 -11.85 -1.53
CA GLY A 93 13.19 -12.14 -2.79
C GLY A 93 12.34 -11.93 -4.04
N GLY A 94 11.03 -11.70 -3.88
CA GLY A 94 10.12 -11.32 -4.98
C GLY A 94 10.07 -9.83 -5.30
N ASP A 95 9.26 -9.47 -6.29
CA ASP A 95 9.02 -8.08 -6.67
C ASP A 95 8.45 -7.25 -5.51
N LEU A 96 8.98 -6.05 -5.36
CA LEU A 96 8.59 -5.15 -4.28
C LEU A 96 7.32 -4.40 -4.67
N GLY A 97 6.35 -4.36 -3.76
CA GLY A 97 5.11 -3.64 -3.99
C GLY A 97 4.15 -3.72 -2.85
N PHE A 98 2.92 -3.30 -3.12
CA PHE A 98 1.77 -3.57 -2.27
C PHE A 98 0.51 -3.73 -3.11
N HIS A 99 -0.42 -4.48 -2.55
CA HIS A 99 -1.77 -4.69 -3.06
C HIS A 99 -2.77 -3.96 -2.17
N MET A 100 -3.83 -3.42 -2.76
CA MET A 100 -4.97 -2.89 -2.03
C MET A 100 -6.24 -3.65 -2.43
N PHE A 101 -7.03 -4.05 -1.43
CA PHE A 101 -8.18 -4.93 -1.59
C PHE A 101 -9.48 -4.20 -1.29
N LYS A 102 -10.53 -4.54 -2.03
CA LYS A 102 -11.88 -3.99 -1.85
C LYS A 102 -12.60 -4.52 -0.61
N SER A 103 -12.10 -5.61 -0.01
CA SER A 103 -12.62 -6.19 1.22
C SER A 103 -11.56 -7.04 1.95
N ASP A 104 -11.77 -7.25 3.25
CA ASP A 104 -10.97 -8.16 4.07
C ASP A 104 -11.06 -9.60 3.55
N LEU A 105 -12.22 -9.99 3.03
CA LEU A 105 -12.43 -11.31 2.42
C LEU A 105 -11.56 -11.50 1.18
N ASP A 106 -11.44 -10.49 0.32
CA ASP A 106 -10.57 -10.53 -0.86
C ASP A 106 -9.10 -10.63 -0.46
N ALA A 107 -8.70 -9.90 0.59
CA ALA A 107 -7.36 -9.99 1.15
C ALA A 107 -7.06 -11.39 1.71
N GLN A 108 -8.00 -12.00 2.44
CA GLN A 108 -7.86 -13.36 2.98
C GLN A 108 -7.79 -14.41 1.87
N LYS A 109 -8.65 -14.30 0.86
CA LYS A 109 -8.61 -15.18 -0.33
C LYS A 109 -7.25 -15.14 -1.01
N MET A 110 -6.61 -13.97 -1.07
CA MET A 110 -5.30 -13.81 -1.70
C MET A 110 -4.12 -14.18 -0.79
N SER A 111 -4.28 -14.11 0.53
CA SER A 111 -3.24 -14.42 1.53
C SER A 111 -3.20 -15.89 1.97
N GLY A 112 -4.32 -16.62 1.83
CA GLY A 112 -4.54 -17.92 2.46
C GLY A 112 -4.22 -19.16 1.62
N LEU A 113 -3.44 -19.06 0.54
CA LEU A 113 -3.38 -20.14 -0.45
C LEU A 113 -2.05 -20.87 -0.58
N SER A 114 -2.13 -22.15 -0.24
CA SER A 114 -1.46 -23.26 -0.93
C SER A 114 -1.59 -23.10 -2.46
N GLU A 115 -0.55 -23.47 -3.21
CA GLU A 115 -0.39 -23.31 -4.67
C GLU A 115 -1.53 -23.88 -5.55
N THR A 116 -2.59 -24.46 -4.97
CA THR A 116 -3.57 -25.32 -5.64
C THR A 116 -4.97 -24.74 -5.83
N SER A 117 -5.38 -23.65 -5.18
CA SER A 117 -6.74 -23.08 -5.38
C SER A 117 -6.78 -21.56 -5.40
N VAL A 118 -6.10 -20.98 -6.38
CA VAL A 118 -6.11 -19.54 -6.64
C VAL A 118 -7.55 -19.01 -6.86
N PRO A 119 -8.00 -17.95 -6.13
CA PRO A 119 -9.34 -17.41 -6.27
C PRO A 119 -9.47 -16.75 -7.64
N THR A 120 -10.43 -17.23 -8.39
CA THR A 120 -10.94 -16.51 -9.54
C THR A 120 -11.80 -15.35 -9.04
N ASP A 121 -11.78 -14.25 -9.79
CA ASP A 121 -12.66 -13.09 -9.64
C ASP A 121 -12.35 -12.04 -8.56
N VAL A 122 -11.15 -12.05 -7.98
CA VAL A 122 -10.69 -10.95 -7.12
C VAL A 122 -10.08 -9.83 -7.98
N GLU A 123 -10.64 -8.63 -7.88
CA GLU A 123 -10.04 -7.40 -8.44
C GLU A 123 -9.31 -6.64 -7.32
N LEU A 124 -8.04 -6.33 -7.54
CA LEU A 124 -7.20 -5.62 -6.59
C LEU A 124 -6.36 -4.55 -7.29
N LEU A 125 -6.06 -3.47 -6.58
CA LEU A 125 -5.13 -2.45 -7.06
C LEU A 125 -3.71 -2.85 -6.70
N ARG A 126 -2.79 -2.72 -7.65
CA ARG A 126 -1.37 -3.08 -7.51
C ARG A 126 -0.51 -1.85 -7.65
N VAL A 127 0.48 -1.75 -6.76
CA VAL A 127 1.62 -0.85 -6.91
C VAL A 127 2.89 -1.69 -6.86
N MET A 128 3.59 -1.78 -7.99
CA MET A 128 4.83 -2.56 -8.14
C MET A 128 6.01 -1.63 -8.40
N PHE A 129 7.12 -1.82 -7.69
CA PHE A 129 8.36 -1.07 -7.90
C PHE A 129 9.29 -1.87 -8.80
N MET A 130 9.38 -1.47 -10.06
CA MET A 130 10.17 -2.17 -11.08
C MET A 130 11.38 -1.36 -11.52
N PRO A 131 12.53 -2.01 -11.77
CA PRO A 131 13.70 -1.32 -12.32
C PRO A 131 13.41 -0.79 -13.73
N GLU A 132 14.08 0.30 -14.14
CA GLU A 132 13.86 0.92 -15.45
C GLU A 132 13.99 -0.09 -16.59
N SER A 133 14.93 -1.04 -16.50
CA SER A 133 15.17 -2.07 -17.53
C SER A 133 13.92 -2.87 -17.88
N LEU A 134 13.04 -3.14 -16.91
CA LEU A 134 11.81 -3.92 -17.05
C LEU A 134 10.58 -3.08 -17.42
N LEU A 135 10.70 -1.76 -17.49
CA LEU A 135 9.58 -0.89 -17.86
C LEU A 135 9.32 -0.90 -19.36
N LEU A 136 8.03 -0.82 -19.72
CA LEU A 136 7.59 -0.68 -21.10
C LEU A 136 8.08 0.65 -21.71
N PRO A 137 8.35 0.69 -23.03
CA PRO A 137 8.79 1.92 -23.70
C PRO A 137 7.82 3.11 -23.54
N SER A 138 6.51 2.86 -23.42
CA SER A 138 5.52 3.89 -23.12
C SER A 138 5.69 4.48 -21.72
N THR A 139 5.91 3.62 -20.72
CA THR A 139 6.16 4.03 -19.33
C THR A 139 7.47 4.80 -19.21
N LYS A 140 8.54 4.33 -19.86
CA LYS A 140 9.84 5.04 -19.93
C LYS A 140 9.67 6.44 -20.52
N ARG A 141 8.94 6.55 -21.63
CA ARG A 141 8.63 7.85 -22.26
C ARG A 141 7.85 8.76 -21.30
N MET A 142 6.81 8.24 -20.65
CA MET A 142 6.06 9.00 -19.65
C MET A 142 6.97 9.51 -18.53
N ILE A 143 7.79 8.64 -17.91
CA ILE A 143 8.71 9.02 -16.83
C ILE A 143 9.63 10.18 -17.26
N ARG A 144 10.23 10.08 -18.46
CA ARG A 144 11.12 11.12 -19.00
C ARG A 144 10.37 12.41 -19.30
N THR A 145 9.20 12.33 -19.93
CA THR A 145 8.36 13.51 -20.24
C THR A 145 7.89 14.22 -18.98
N LEU A 146 7.64 13.47 -17.90
CA LEU A 146 7.22 14.04 -16.63
C LEU A 146 8.39 14.50 -15.76
N SER A 147 9.63 14.16 -16.12
CA SER A 147 10.85 14.44 -15.35
C SER A 147 10.75 13.94 -13.91
N VAL A 148 10.23 12.72 -13.75
CA VAL A 148 10.06 12.03 -12.44
C VAL A 148 11.17 10.99 -12.19
N ASP A 149 12.15 10.94 -13.07
CA ASP A 149 13.36 10.11 -13.02
C ASP A 149 14.28 10.48 -11.85
N ALA A 150 14.56 11.76 -11.64
CA ALA A 150 15.41 12.22 -10.55
C ALA A 150 14.83 11.88 -9.16
N GLU A 151 13.51 11.72 -9.08
CA GLU A 151 12.80 11.54 -7.82
C GLU A 151 12.61 10.07 -7.45
N ALA A 152 12.71 9.11 -8.38
CA ALA A 152 12.32 7.71 -8.16
C ALA A 152 13.46 6.77 -7.71
N GLY A 153 14.73 7.15 -7.88
CA GLY A 153 15.86 6.24 -7.64
C GLY A 153 16.00 5.22 -8.78
N ASP A 154 16.28 3.96 -8.46
CA ASP A 154 16.49 2.88 -9.44
C ASP A 154 15.22 2.09 -9.80
N LYS A 155 14.12 2.28 -9.05
CA LYS A 155 12.84 1.61 -9.27
C LYS A 155 11.67 2.57 -9.40
N PHE A 156 10.74 2.22 -10.27
CA PHE A 156 9.60 3.06 -10.64
C PHE A 156 8.28 2.36 -10.32
N PRO A 157 7.27 3.10 -9.83
CA PRO A 157 5.96 2.54 -9.55
C PRO A 157 5.21 2.25 -10.85
N ILE A 158 4.74 1.01 -10.99
CA ILE A 158 3.65 0.64 -11.89
C ILE A 158 2.38 0.50 -11.08
N ILE A 159 1.37 1.29 -11.44
CA ILE A 159 0.07 1.31 -10.76
C ILE A 159 -0.98 0.82 -11.75
N ASP A 160 -1.59 -0.32 -11.45
CA ASP A 160 -2.66 -0.89 -12.25
C ASP A 160 -3.71 -1.58 -11.37
N VAL A 161 -4.84 -1.91 -11.98
CA VAL A 161 -5.83 -2.77 -11.34
C VAL A 161 -5.83 -4.11 -12.07
N ALA A 162 -5.63 -5.17 -11.31
CA ALA A 162 -5.57 -6.53 -11.80
C ALA A 162 -6.80 -7.31 -11.32
N ARG A 163 -7.40 -8.08 -12.23
CA ARG A 163 -8.44 -9.05 -11.94
C ARG A 163 -8.03 -10.40 -12.50
N ARG A 164 -8.01 -11.42 -11.65
CA ARG A 164 -7.75 -12.79 -12.11
C ARG A 164 -9.05 -13.42 -12.63
N THR A 165 -9.09 -13.82 -13.88
CA THR A 165 -10.21 -14.54 -14.51
C THR A 165 -9.80 -15.99 -14.80
N SER A 166 -10.78 -16.84 -15.14
CA SER A 166 -10.52 -18.22 -15.57
C SER A 166 -9.61 -18.31 -16.81
N THR A 167 -9.56 -17.24 -17.60
CA THR A 167 -8.74 -17.11 -18.82
C THR A 167 -7.39 -16.43 -18.61
N GLY A 168 -7.02 -16.10 -17.36
CA GLY A 168 -5.76 -15.41 -17.04
C GLY A 168 -5.95 -14.09 -16.28
N ASN A 169 -4.89 -13.29 -16.19
CA ASN A 169 -4.96 -11.99 -15.53
C ASN A 169 -5.41 -10.91 -16.53
N ARG A 170 -6.44 -10.14 -16.15
CA ARG A 170 -6.87 -8.94 -16.86
C ARG A 170 -6.42 -7.71 -16.12
N PHE A 171 -6.03 -6.69 -16.87
CA PHE A 171 -5.52 -5.45 -16.33
C PHE A 171 -6.29 -4.26 -16.89
N ARG A 172 -6.50 -3.24 -16.05
CA ARG A 172 -7.07 -1.96 -16.46
C ARG A 172 -6.33 -0.81 -15.79
N ASN A 173 -6.47 0.38 -16.38
CA ASN A 173 -6.04 1.60 -15.71
C ASN A 173 -6.85 1.80 -14.41
N PRO A 174 -6.22 2.29 -13.34
CA PRO A 174 -6.94 2.77 -12.16
C PRO A 174 -7.84 3.95 -12.51
N THR A 175 -8.89 4.18 -11.73
CA THR A 175 -9.69 5.40 -11.79
C THR A 175 -9.01 6.56 -11.07
N ALA A 176 -9.45 7.80 -11.30
CA ALA A 176 -8.96 8.97 -10.60
C ALA A 176 -9.05 8.83 -9.06
N GLU A 177 -10.18 8.31 -8.57
CA GLU A 177 -10.41 8.10 -7.14
C GLU A 177 -9.54 6.99 -6.55
N GLU A 178 -9.33 5.91 -7.29
CA GLU A 178 -8.39 4.86 -6.90
C GLU A 178 -6.97 5.41 -6.75
N LEU A 179 -6.55 6.31 -7.65
CA LEU A 179 -5.24 6.97 -7.56
C LEU A 179 -5.14 7.97 -6.40
N ARG A 180 -6.20 8.73 -6.11
CA ARG A 180 -6.26 9.60 -4.92
C ARG A 180 -6.12 8.78 -3.64
N TYR A 181 -6.78 7.63 -3.59
CA TYR A 181 -6.68 6.69 -2.47
C TYR A 181 -5.25 6.19 -2.27
N VAL A 182 -4.60 5.74 -3.36
CA VAL A 182 -3.22 5.24 -3.34
C VAL A 182 -2.24 6.33 -2.93
N TYR A 183 -2.39 7.56 -3.41
CA TYR A 183 -1.58 8.69 -3.00
C TYR A 183 -1.62 8.88 -1.47
N ALA A 184 -2.83 8.98 -0.92
CA ALA A 184 -3.02 9.22 0.51
C ALA A 184 -2.48 8.05 1.36
N PHE A 185 -2.72 6.81 0.93
CA PHE A 185 -2.13 5.63 1.58
C PHE A 185 -0.60 5.67 1.56
N MET A 186 0.05 5.93 0.41
CA MET A 186 1.52 5.98 0.31
C MET A 186 2.10 7.06 1.22
N LYS A 187 1.50 8.25 1.26
CA LYS A 187 1.93 9.34 2.16
C LYS A 187 1.81 8.93 3.62
N ALA A 188 0.69 8.34 4.02
CA ALA A 188 0.46 7.92 5.40
C ALA A 188 1.37 6.77 5.81
N ILE A 189 1.46 5.70 5.01
CA ILE A 189 2.25 4.52 5.37
C ILE A 189 3.74 4.84 5.44
N THR A 190 4.25 5.76 4.62
CA THR A 190 5.63 6.29 4.69
C THR A 190 5.94 6.85 6.09
N LEU A 191 4.98 7.55 6.71
CA LEU A 191 5.13 8.09 8.05
C LEU A 191 4.94 7.02 9.13
N VAL A 192 4.02 6.08 8.89
CA VAL A 192 3.54 5.14 9.91
C VAL A 192 4.40 3.89 10.05
N HIS A 193 4.85 3.29 8.93
CA HIS A 193 5.54 2.00 8.98
C HIS A 193 6.82 1.96 9.85
N PRO A 194 7.59 3.06 10.04
CA PRO A 194 8.74 3.05 10.93
C PRO A 194 8.38 2.77 12.40
N PHE A 195 7.18 3.17 12.83
CA PHE A 195 6.71 3.07 14.21
C PHE A 195 6.17 1.68 14.60
N LEU A 196 6.04 0.75 13.65
CA LEU A 196 5.64 -0.61 13.95
C LEU A 196 6.65 -1.27 14.89
N GLN A 197 6.19 -1.89 15.97
CA GLN A 197 7.05 -2.57 16.94
C GLN A 197 6.94 -4.08 16.75
N PHE A 198 8.07 -4.80 16.75
CA PHE A 198 8.04 -6.25 16.67
C PHE A 198 7.44 -6.80 17.97
N ALA A 199 6.55 -7.79 17.85
CA ALA A 199 6.06 -8.50 19.03
C ALA A 199 7.19 -9.31 19.66
N ASP A 200 7.31 -9.31 20.99
CA ASP A 200 8.42 -9.95 21.75
C ASP A 200 8.67 -11.42 21.37
N ASN A 201 7.62 -12.14 20.97
CA ASN A 201 7.69 -13.55 20.57
C ASN A 201 8.19 -13.77 19.12
N ALA A 202 8.45 -12.72 18.34
CA ALA A 202 8.83 -12.83 16.93
C ALA A 202 10.31 -13.24 16.71
N LEU A 203 11.14 -13.25 17.77
CA LEU A 203 12.59 -13.49 17.70
C LEU A 203 13.01 -14.94 18.01
N SER A 204 12.07 -15.83 18.36
CA SER A 204 12.35 -17.21 18.74
C SER A 204 12.01 -18.20 17.61
N GLY A 205 13.03 -18.81 16.97
CA GLY A 205 12.87 -19.98 16.06
C GLY A 205 13.30 -19.81 14.59
N LYS A 206 13.69 -20.92 13.94
CA LYS A 206 14.34 -21.00 12.60
C LYS A 206 13.44 -20.70 11.37
N ARG A 207 12.16 -20.37 11.56
CA ARG A 207 11.25 -19.85 10.50
C ARG A 207 10.50 -18.65 11.06
N ARG A 208 11.17 -17.49 11.12
CA ARG A 208 10.61 -16.27 11.71
C ARG A 208 9.60 -15.63 10.77
N VAL A 209 8.32 -15.78 11.07
CA VAL A 209 7.31 -14.81 10.63
C VAL A 209 7.51 -13.59 11.51
N MET A 210 8.08 -12.52 10.96
CA MET A 210 8.08 -11.23 11.64
C MET A 210 6.62 -10.89 11.94
N LYS A 211 6.31 -10.61 13.21
CA LYS A 211 4.99 -10.18 13.65
C LYS A 211 5.16 -8.85 14.36
N PHE A 212 4.26 -7.92 14.09
CA PHE A 212 4.20 -6.66 14.83
C PHE A 212 3.18 -6.74 15.95
N GLU A 213 3.37 -5.93 16.97
CA GLU A 213 2.31 -5.65 17.94
C GLU A 213 1.09 -5.02 17.24
N PRO A 214 -0.12 -5.20 17.79
CA PRO A 214 -1.28 -4.46 17.34
C PRO A 214 -1.00 -2.96 17.34
N PHE A 215 -1.33 -2.32 16.23
CA PHE A 215 -0.98 -0.94 15.95
C PHE A 215 -2.18 -0.25 15.30
N ILE A 216 -2.44 0.99 15.70
CA ILE A 216 -3.38 1.89 15.03
C ILE A 216 -2.88 3.31 15.17
N GLU A 217 -2.76 4.02 14.07
CA GLU A 217 -2.30 5.40 14.04
C GLU A 217 -3.06 6.20 13.00
N THR A 218 -3.33 7.47 13.29
CA THR A 218 -4.00 8.38 12.36
C THR A 218 -3.10 9.55 12.08
N VAL A 219 -2.80 9.76 10.80
CA VAL A 219 -1.94 10.85 10.34
C VAL A 219 -2.69 11.75 9.37
N ASP A 220 -2.43 13.05 9.43
CA ASP A 220 -2.97 14.00 8.46
C ASP A 220 -2.11 14.01 7.21
N VAL A 221 -2.74 13.72 6.07
CA VAL A 221 -2.11 13.80 4.75
C VAL A 221 -2.65 15.01 4.01
N GLN A 222 -1.76 15.84 3.48
CA GLN A 222 -2.15 16.98 2.66
C GLN A 222 -2.43 16.55 1.22
N TRP A 223 -3.58 16.96 0.67
CA TRP A 223 -3.83 16.81 -0.76
C TRP A 223 -2.87 17.68 -1.56
N PRO A 224 -2.30 17.16 -2.65
CA PRO A 224 -1.37 17.92 -3.45
C PRO A 224 -2.12 19.00 -4.22
N PRO A 225 -1.45 20.10 -4.60
CA PRO A 225 -2.11 21.30 -5.11
C PRO A 225 -2.82 21.09 -6.47
N GLU A 226 -2.55 19.97 -7.14
CA GLU A 226 -3.13 19.63 -8.43
C GLU A 226 -4.55 19.02 -8.35
N LEU A 227 -5.00 18.63 -7.15
CA LEU A 227 -6.32 18.03 -6.96
C LEU A 227 -7.38 19.06 -6.53
N PRO A 228 -8.67 18.78 -6.77
CA PRO A 228 -9.75 19.45 -6.04
C PRO A 228 -9.52 19.27 -4.53
N ARG A 229 -9.73 20.33 -3.74
CA ARG A 229 -9.35 20.39 -2.30
C ARG A 229 -7.84 20.51 -2.05
N ALA A 230 -7.13 21.16 -2.96
CA ALA A 230 -5.71 21.48 -2.86
C ALA A 230 -5.33 22.03 -1.47
N GLY A 231 -4.33 21.42 -0.84
CA GLY A 231 -3.82 21.87 0.46
C GLY A 231 -4.67 21.48 1.67
N GLU A 232 -5.89 20.96 1.49
CA GLU A 232 -6.68 20.42 2.58
C GLU A 232 -6.03 19.16 3.15
N LEU A 233 -6.18 18.98 4.46
CA LEU A 233 -5.73 17.79 5.16
C LEU A 233 -6.83 16.72 5.14
N VAL A 234 -6.44 15.47 4.94
CA VAL A 234 -7.28 14.30 5.13
C VAL A 234 -6.66 13.40 6.18
N ALA A 235 -7.46 13.04 7.19
CA ALA A 235 -7.06 12.08 8.20
C ALA A 235 -6.98 10.68 7.57
N VAL A 236 -5.82 10.02 7.68
CA VAL A 236 -5.58 8.66 7.23
C VAL A 236 -5.28 7.78 8.42
N THR A 237 -6.18 6.84 8.73
CA THR A 237 -5.95 5.84 9.77
C THR A 237 -5.39 4.57 9.15
N ILE A 238 -4.28 4.10 9.69
CA ILE A 238 -3.66 2.81 9.35
C ILE A 238 -3.68 1.93 10.59
N SER A 239 -4.13 0.69 10.44
CA SER A 239 -4.10 -0.29 11.51
C SER A 239 -3.42 -1.59 11.09
N HIS A 240 -2.80 -2.28 12.04
CA HIS A 240 -2.27 -3.63 11.86
C HIS A 240 -2.57 -4.46 13.11
N PRO A 241 -3.25 -5.61 13.01
CA PRO A 241 -3.98 -6.10 11.83
C PRO A 241 -5.15 -5.17 11.42
N PRO A 242 -5.89 -5.46 10.34
CA PRO A 242 -7.12 -4.72 10.03
C PRO A 242 -8.15 -4.82 11.17
N GLY A 243 -9.03 -3.84 11.27
CA GLY A 243 -10.14 -3.85 12.24
C GLY A 243 -9.75 -3.51 13.68
N GLN A 244 -8.52 -3.08 13.95
CA GLN A 244 -8.16 -2.56 15.27
C GLN A 244 -8.97 -1.29 15.56
N VAL A 245 -9.45 -1.19 16.80
CA VAL A 245 -10.10 0.00 17.34
C VAL A 245 -9.09 0.66 18.28
N TYR A 246 -9.08 1.99 18.36
CA TYR A 246 -8.22 2.70 19.31
C TYR A 246 -8.57 2.23 20.72
N GLN A 247 -7.67 1.47 21.32
CA GLN A 247 -7.74 1.18 22.74
C GLN A 247 -6.87 2.24 23.40
N GLU A 248 -7.50 3.15 24.15
CA GLU A 248 -6.73 3.96 25.09
C GLU A 248 -5.93 2.99 25.94
N LYS A 249 -4.60 3.05 25.83
CA LYS A 249 -3.73 2.34 26.77
C LYS A 249 -4.12 2.85 28.14
N LYS A 250 -4.90 2.07 28.88
CA LYS A 250 -4.96 2.17 30.33
C LYS A 250 -3.52 1.96 30.77
N LEU A 251 -2.77 3.06 30.92
CA LEU A 251 -1.56 3.07 31.71
C LEU A 251 -1.93 2.35 32.99
N ASN A 252 -1.23 1.26 33.28
CA ASN A 252 -1.44 0.41 34.44
C ASN A 252 -1.37 1.27 35.71
N ALA A 253 -2.49 1.86 36.10
CA ALA A 253 -2.67 2.57 37.36
C ALA A 253 -2.53 1.61 38.56
N GLN A 254 -2.49 0.29 38.31
CA GLN A 254 -2.23 -0.73 39.32
C GLN A 254 -0.75 -0.81 39.73
N ASN A 255 0.20 -0.55 38.83
CA ASN A 255 1.63 -0.58 39.21
C ASN A 255 2.05 0.71 39.94
N SER A 256 1.44 1.85 39.62
CA SER A 256 1.69 3.12 40.32
C SER A 256 1.04 3.18 41.71
N MET A 257 -0.09 2.48 41.93
CA MET A 257 -0.70 2.39 43.27
C MET A 257 0.02 1.40 44.21
N GLN A 258 0.67 0.35 43.67
CA GLN A 258 1.51 -0.54 44.49
C GLN A 258 2.89 0.06 44.79
N ALA A 259 3.47 0.83 43.85
CA ALA A 259 4.72 1.55 44.10
C ALA A 259 4.54 2.70 45.11
N ALA A 260 3.39 3.39 45.11
CA ALA A 260 3.11 4.45 46.08
C ALA A 260 2.90 3.89 47.50
N LYS A 261 2.28 2.71 47.65
CA LYS A 261 2.12 2.06 48.97
C LYS A 261 3.43 1.55 49.56
N HIS A 262 4.34 1.04 48.74
CA HIS A 262 5.66 0.60 49.23
C HIS A 262 6.54 1.77 49.68
N VAL A 263 6.39 2.96 49.11
CA VAL A 263 7.14 4.15 49.53
C VAL A 263 6.57 4.76 50.82
N GLU A 264 5.25 4.75 51.01
CA GLU A 264 4.63 5.21 52.27
C GLU A 264 4.93 4.28 53.46
N GLU A 265 5.02 2.97 53.24
CA GLU A 265 5.39 2.00 54.30
C GLU A 265 6.88 2.07 54.69
N GLU A 266 7.77 2.45 53.77
CA GLU A 266 9.21 2.65 54.07
C GLU A 266 9.49 3.99 54.80
N GLU A 267 8.69 5.04 54.59
CA GLU A 267 8.87 6.32 55.30
C GLU A 267 8.37 6.28 56.77
N GLU A 268 7.37 5.46 57.10
CA GLU A 268 6.90 5.31 58.49
C GLU A 268 7.84 4.45 59.36
N GLU A 269 8.59 3.50 58.79
CA GLU A 269 9.55 2.66 59.53
C GLU A 269 10.85 3.39 59.91
N ILE A 270 11.17 4.51 59.25
CA ILE A 270 12.38 5.32 59.50
C ILE A 270 12.13 6.38 60.60
N LEU A 271 10.88 6.57 61.03
CA LEU A 271 10.47 7.60 62.00
C LEU A 271 9.98 7.05 63.36
N GLN A 272 10.17 5.76 63.64
CA GLN A 272 9.98 5.15 64.98
C GLN A 272 11.32 4.83 65.65
#